data_AF-A0A3M1W7M9-F1
#
_entry.id   AF-A0A3M1W7M9-F1
#
_cell.length_a   1.000
_cell.length_b   1.000
_cell.length_c   1.000
_cell.angle_alpha   90.00
_cell.angle_beta   90.00
_cell.angle_gamma   90.00
#
_symmetry.space_group_name_H-M   'P 1'
#
loop_
_entity.id
_entity.type
_entity.pdbx_description
1 polymer ?
#
loop_
_entity_poly.entity_id
_entity_poly.type
_entity_poly.pdbx_seq_one_letter_code
_entity_poly.pdbx_strand_id
1 'polypeptide(L)'
;MPVSTLIRRIAANETRLRDEFKHYLFKQDVTVQSLGSGDTVLGEFRRVSEIIVNDQGQREERIVYFPPPTLTAVRVTQFDYQDLAGIQPFALTLDELPKYKVNFVGCQRIDEIDTYVFDVIPARPPNPKRMSERYFQGRIWVDTVDLVVVKVAGRGLPEDRNNKFPRFETWRENIDKGVWFPTYTYADDYLDFPTGRVHIRMVVRITDYRRFTGEIEIIDEGEPVPKTPPPPKSKPKP
;
A
#
# COMPACT_ATOMS: atom_id res chain seq x y z
N MET A 1 -2.81 20.70 -24.14
CA MET A 1 -1.54 20.49 -23.38
C MET A 1 -0.93 19.18 -23.84
N PRO A 2 0.39 19.09 -24.10
CA PRO A 2 1.03 17.81 -24.41
C PRO A 2 0.89 16.80 -23.27
N VAL A 3 0.69 15.52 -23.59
CA VAL A 3 0.53 14.43 -22.61
C VAL A 3 1.74 14.33 -21.66
N SER A 4 2.95 14.54 -22.17
CA SER A 4 4.17 14.54 -21.36
C SER A 4 4.21 15.67 -20.32
N THR A 5 3.68 16.85 -20.65
CA THR A 5 3.53 17.97 -19.71
C THR A 5 2.47 17.65 -18.66
N LEU A 6 1.36 17.03 -19.06
CA LEU A 6 0.31 16.58 -18.14
C LEU A 6 0.86 15.58 -17.13
N ILE A 7 1.55 14.53 -17.58
CA ILE A 7 2.18 13.52 -16.72
C ILE A 7 3.16 14.17 -15.72
N ARG A 8 3.98 15.12 -16.16
CA ARG A 8 4.89 15.84 -15.25
C ARG A 8 4.16 16.66 -14.19
N ARG A 9 3.04 17.30 -14.52
CA ARG A 9 2.22 18.05 -13.55
C ARG A 9 1.59 17.12 -12.52
N ILE A 10 1.03 16.00 -12.98
CA ILE A 10 0.50 14.95 -12.11
C ILE A 10 1.59 14.49 -11.13
N ALA A 11 2.79 14.21 -11.65
CA ALA A 11 3.89 13.76 -10.81
C ALA A 11 4.36 14.80 -9.79
N ALA A 12 4.35 16.08 -10.15
CA ALA A 12 4.65 17.15 -9.21
C ALA A 12 3.59 17.25 -8.09
N ASN A 13 2.30 17.08 -8.42
CA ASN A 13 1.23 17.06 -7.44
C ASN A 13 1.32 15.84 -6.51
N GLU A 14 1.59 14.66 -7.04
CA GLU A 14 1.82 13.44 -6.25
C GLU A 14 3.05 13.58 -5.35
N THR A 15 4.13 14.22 -5.80
CA THR A 15 5.28 14.55 -4.94
C THR A 15 4.85 15.42 -3.75
N ARG A 16 4.11 16.51 -4.01
CA ARG A 16 3.59 17.40 -2.96
C ARG A 16 2.69 16.63 -1.97
N LEU A 17 1.79 15.79 -2.47
CA LEU A 17 0.90 14.99 -1.62
C LEU A 17 1.67 13.97 -0.80
N ARG A 18 2.69 13.31 -1.37
CA ARG A 18 3.57 12.40 -0.62
C ARG A 18 4.28 13.13 0.51
N ASP A 19 4.75 14.35 0.27
CA ASP A 19 5.38 15.17 1.31
C ASP A 19 4.37 15.65 2.36
N GLU A 20 3.14 15.97 1.95
CA GLU A 20 2.06 16.30 2.88
C GLU A 20 1.68 15.08 3.75
N PHE A 21 1.61 13.88 3.17
CA PHE A 21 1.27 12.63 3.86
C PHE A 21 2.20 12.31 5.03
N LYS A 22 3.45 12.78 4.97
CA LYS A 22 4.43 12.65 6.06
C LYS A 22 3.98 13.31 7.36
N HIS A 23 3.14 14.33 7.25
CA HIS A 23 2.61 15.10 8.39
C HIS A 23 1.27 14.55 8.89
N TYR A 24 0.83 13.38 8.45
CA TYR A 24 -0.43 12.79 8.87
C TYR A 24 -0.23 11.55 9.74
N LEU A 25 -1.02 11.53 10.81
CA LEU A 25 -1.26 10.40 11.68
C LEU A 25 -2.56 9.74 11.25
N PHE A 26 -2.63 8.43 11.34
CA PHE A 26 -3.80 7.67 10.91
C PHE A 26 -3.81 6.29 11.53
N LYS A 27 -4.97 5.66 11.47
CA LYS A 27 -5.18 4.26 11.82
C LYS A 27 -5.27 3.43 10.54
N GLN A 28 -4.61 2.28 10.52
CA GLN A 28 -4.62 1.34 9.41
C GLN A 28 -5.10 -0.03 9.88
N ASP A 29 -6.19 -0.54 9.31
CA ASP A 29 -6.73 -1.89 9.55
C ASP A 29 -6.53 -2.73 8.29
N VAL A 30 -5.60 -3.68 8.36
CA VAL A 30 -5.28 -4.63 7.29
C VAL A 30 -5.90 -5.97 7.63
N THR A 31 -6.73 -6.49 6.74
CA THR A 31 -7.28 -7.84 6.80
C THR A 31 -6.94 -8.59 5.51
N VAL A 32 -6.36 -9.78 5.64
CA VAL A 32 -6.07 -10.71 4.53
C VAL A 32 -6.70 -12.05 4.87
N GLN A 33 -7.53 -12.57 3.98
CA GLN A 33 -8.25 -13.82 4.14
C GLN A 33 -7.94 -14.77 3.00
N SER A 34 -7.79 -16.05 3.33
CA SER A 34 -7.85 -17.14 2.34
C SER A 34 -9.28 -17.67 2.28
N LEU A 35 -9.83 -17.82 1.08
CA LEU A 35 -11.21 -18.24 0.86
C LEU A 35 -11.30 -19.66 0.28
N GLY A 36 -12.33 -20.38 0.71
CA GLY A 36 -12.74 -21.68 0.17
C GLY A 36 -13.95 -21.54 -0.75
N SER A 37 -14.66 -22.64 -0.98
CA SER A 37 -15.89 -22.64 -1.77
C SER A 37 -16.95 -21.71 -1.17
N GLY A 38 -17.61 -20.92 -2.03
CA GLY A 38 -18.69 -20.02 -1.63
C GLY A 38 -18.24 -18.92 -0.67
N ASP A 39 -17.01 -18.39 -0.84
CA ASP A 39 -16.40 -17.33 -0.04
C ASP A 39 -16.26 -17.64 1.47
N THR A 40 -16.24 -18.92 1.83
CA THR A 40 -16.02 -19.33 3.22
C THR A 40 -14.58 -18.96 3.64
N VAL A 41 -14.42 -18.21 4.73
CA VAL A 41 -13.09 -17.83 5.25
C VAL A 41 -12.42 -19.04 5.89
N LEU A 42 -11.30 -19.48 5.30
CA LEU A 42 -10.49 -20.61 5.78
C LEU A 42 -9.40 -20.19 6.78
N GLY A 43 -8.99 -18.92 6.72
CA GLY A 43 -7.94 -18.36 7.55
C GLY A 43 -7.85 -16.86 7.37
N GLU A 44 -7.36 -16.17 8.39
CA GLU A 44 -7.31 -14.71 8.44
C GLU A 44 -5.98 -14.24 9.06
N PHE A 45 -5.44 -13.19 8.48
CA PHE A 45 -4.46 -12.30 9.09
C PHE A 45 -5.14 -10.94 9.26
N ARG A 46 -5.11 -10.39 10.47
CA ARG A 46 -5.63 -9.05 10.73
C ARG A 46 -4.66 -8.25 11.59
N ARG A 47 -4.24 -7.08 11.13
CA ARG A 47 -3.39 -6.15 11.86
C ARG A 47 -4.01 -4.78 11.85
N VAL A 48 -4.27 -4.23 13.03
CA VAL A 48 -4.65 -2.83 13.20
C VAL A 48 -3.49 -2.11 13.85
N SER A 49 -3.03 -1.06 13.20
CA SER A 49 -1.97 -0.19 13.69
C SER A 49 -2.37 1.28 13.64
N GLU A 50 -1.70 2.07 14.46
CA GLU A 50 -1.80 3.52 14.45
C GLU A 50 -0.41 4.08 14.15
N ILE A 51 -0.34 4.97 13.16
CA ILE A 51 0.87 5.74 12.90
C ILE A 51 0.82 6.99 13.76
N ILE A 52 1.70 7.06 14.75
CA ILE A 52 1.75 8.11 15.77
C ILE A 52 3.11 8.80 15.75
N VAL A 53 3.24 9.88 16.51
CA VAL A 53 4.54 10.51 16.81
C VAL A 53 4.94 10.11 18.22
N ASN A 54 6.16 9.60 18.38
CA ASN A 54 6.72 9.21 19.67
C ASN A 54 7.26 10.42 20.45
N ASP A 55 7.73 10.19 21.68
CA ASP A 55 8.26 11.24 22.55
C ASP A 55 9.52 11.94 21.99
N GLN A 56 10.15 11.36 20.96
CA GLN A 56 11.31 11.91 20.24
C GLN A 56 10.91 12.72 19.00
N GLY A 57 9.62 12.91 18.74
CA GLY A 57 9.13 13.62 17.54
C GLY A 57 9.19 12.78 16.25
N GLN A 58 9.47 11.49 16.35
CA GLN A 58 9.59 10.59 15.20
C GLN A 58 8.30 9.82 14.97
N ARG A 59 8.00 9.49 13.70
CA ARG A 59 6.86 8.60 13.40
C ARG A 59 7.17 7.18 13.81
N GLU A 60 6.23 6.57 14.52
CA GLU A 60 6.28 5.14 14.84
C GLU A 60 4.96 4.46 14.50
N GLU A 61 5.06 3.18 14.12
CA GLU A 61 3.90 2.30 14.00
C GLU A 61 3.62 1.65 15.35
N ARG A 62 2.46 1.96 15.94
CA ARG A 62 1.96 1.29 17.13
C ARG A 62 0.92 0.24 16.76
N ILE A 63 1.22 -1.03 16.96
CA ILE A 63 0.26 -2.13 16.77
C ILE A 63 -0.76 -2.10 17.92
N VAL A 64 -2.03 -1.89 17.61
CA VAL A 64 -3.13 -1.84 18.59
C VAL A 64 -3.94 -3.13 18.65
N TYR A 65 -3.96 -3.91 17.56
CA TYR A 65 -4.62 -5.21 17.52
C TYR A 65 -3.95 -6.13 16.51
N PHE A 66 -3.51 -7.30 16.96
CA PHE A 66 -2.91 -8.32 16.11
C PHE A 66 -3.12 -9.72 16.71
N PRO A 67 -4.30 -10.34 16.50
CA PRO A 67 -4.56 -11.70 16.97
C PRO A 67 -3.65 -12.71 16.25
N PRO A 68 -3.43 -13.90 16.84
CA PRO A 68 -2.70 -14.97 16.17
C PRO A 68 -3.31 -15.28 14.77
N PRO A 69 -2.54 -15.17 13.68
CA PRO A 69 -3.05 -15.45 12.34
C PRO A 69 -3.45 -16.93 12.17
N THR A 70 -4.51 -17.18 11.40
CA THR A 70 -5.02 -18.53 11.10
C THR A 70 -4.80 -18.93 9.63
N LEU A 71 -4.13 -18.09 8.84
CA LEU A 71 -3.75 -18.43 7.46
C LEU A 71 -2.86 -19.67 7.41
N THR A 72 -3.26 -20.66 6.62
CA THR A 72 -2.51 -21.91 6.41
C THR A 72 -2.00 -22.07 4.98
N ALA A 73 -2.73 -21.54 4.00
CA ALA A 73 -2.41 -21.67 2.57
C ALA A 73 -1.37 -20.66 2.07
N VAL A 74 -1.23 -19.52 2.75
CA VAL A 74 -0.30 -18.43 2.41
C VAL A 74 0.30 -17.85 3.68
N ARG A 75 1.41 -17.13 3.52
CA ARG A 75 2.04 -16.39 4.60
C ARG A 75 2.25 -14.95 4.16
N VAL A 76 1.88 -14.00 5.01
CA VAL A 76 2.23 -12.58 4.85
C VAL A 76 3.73 -12.42 5.10
N THR A 77 4.45 -11.86 4.12
CA THR A 77 5.90 -11.71 4.11
C THR A 77 6.31 -10.24 4.25
N GLN A 78 7.62 -9.99 4.39
CA GLN A 78 8.16 -8.63 4.39
C GLN A 78 7.81 -7.84 3.11
N PHE A 79 7.68 -8.51 1.96
CA PHE A 79 7.36 -7.85 0.70
C PHE A 79 5.90 -7.42 0.64
N ASP A 80 5.00 -8.14 1.31
CA ASP A 80 3.60 -7.72 1.48
C ASP A 80 3.52 -6.44 2.32
N TYR A 81 4.34 -6.32 3.37
CA TYR A 81 4.42 -5.08 4.15
C TYR A 81 5.01 -3.92 3.35
N GLN A 82 6.01 -4.16 2.48
CA GLN A 82 6.51 -3.15 1.56
C GLN A 82 5.43 -2.71 0.56
N ASP A 83 4.63 -3.65 0.05
CA ASP A 83 3.50 -3.31 -0.83
C ASP A 83 2.43 -2.50 -0.11
N LEU A 84 2.07 -2.86 1.12
CA LEU A 84 1.15 -2.09 1.96
C LEU A 84 1.63 -0.65 2.17
N ALA A 85 2.94 -0.43 2.29
CA ALA A 85 3.53 0.88 2.53
C ALA A 85 3.75 1.73 1.27
N GLY A 86 4.10 1.11 0.13
CA GLY A 86 4.55 1.84 -1.06
C GLY A 86 3.82 1.55 -2.37
N ILE A 87 3.26 0.35 -2.55
CA ILE A 87 2.63 -0.07 -3.81
C ILE A 87 1.11 0.07 -3.78
N GLN A 88 0.46 -0.37 -2.71
CA GLN A 88 -0.99 -0.18 -2.54
C GLN A 88 -1.36 1.31 -2.49
N PRO A 89 -0.65 2.16 -1.72
CA PRO A 89 -0.86 3.61 -1.76
C PRO A 89 -0.13 4.31 -2.92
N PHE A 90 0.18 3.61 -4.02
CA PHE A 90 1.08 4.08 -5.09
C PHE A 90 0.86 5.54 -5.48
N ALA A 91 1.96 6.30 -5.52
CA ALA A 91 2.01 7.67 -5.97
C ALA A 91 3.07 7.79 -7.09
N LEU A 92 2.68 8.34 -8.24
CA LEU A 92 3.60 8.55 -9.36
C LEU A 92 4.37 9.87 -9.15
N THR A 93 5.31 9.90 -8.23
CA THR A 93 6.08 11.11 -7.91
C THR A 93 7.16 11.42 -8.95
N LEU A 94 7.75 12.62 -8.90
CA LEU A 94 8.80 13.05 -9.85
C LEU A 94 10.05 12.15 -9.85
N ASP A 95 10.43 11.62 -8.68
CA ASP A 95 11.56 10.68 -8.50
C ASP A 95 11.22 9.25 -8.94
N GLU A 96 9.95 8.85 -8.85
CA GLU A 96 9.46 7.56 -9.35
C GLU A 96 9.26 7.58 -10.87
N LEU A 97 8.89 8.71 -11.45
CA LEU A 97 8.53 8.84 -12.87
C LEU A 97 9.53 8.20 -13.85
N PRO A 98 10.87 8.34 -13.70
CA PRO A 98 11.85 7.69 -14.58
C PRO A 98 11.82 6.15 -14.54
N LYS A 99 11.27 5.55 -13.48
CA LYS A 99 11.15 4.10 -13.31
C LYS A 99 9.97 3.52 -14.10
N TYR A 100 9.09 4.34 -14.65
CA TYR A 100 7.87 3.90 -15.30
C TYR A 100 7.73 4.41 -16.74
N LYS A 101 7.06 3.62 -17.57
CA LYS A 101 6.42 4.09 -18.80
C LYS A 101 4.97 4.38 -18.47
N VAL A 102 4.53 5.61 -18.76
CA VAL A 102 3.20 6.10 -18.42
C VAL A 102 2.51 6.50 -19.72
N ASN A 103 1.43 5.81 -20.05
CA ASN A 103 0.70 5.98 -21.30
C ASN A 103 -0.70 6.48 -21.03
N PHE A 104 -1.10 7.56 -21.68
CA PHE A 104 -2.48 8.03 -21.61
C PHE A 104 -3.41 7.08 -22.37
N VAL A 105 -4.48 6.65 -21.72
CA VAL A 105 -5.47 5.71 -22.26
C VAL A 105 -6.71 6.45 -22.75
N GLY A 106 -7.18 7.43 -21.99
CA GLY A 106 -8.40 8.17 -22.28
C GLY A 106 -8.97 8.86 -21.05
N CYS A 107 -10.24 9.23 -21.11
CA CYS A 107 -10.98 9.79 -19.99
C CYS A 107 -12.06 8.82 -19.51
N GLN A 108 -12.33 8.80 -18.21
CA GLN A 108 -13.39 8.00 -17.61
C GLN A 108 -14.00 8.76 -16.43
N ARG A 109 -15.33 8.72 -16.29
CA ARG A 109 -16.01 9.16 -15.07
C ARG A 109 -15.99 8.00 -14.07
N ILE A 110 -15.47 8.24 -12.87
CA ILE A 110 -15.61 7.34 -11.72
C ILE A 110 -16.48 8.07 -10.70
N ASP A 111 -17.62 7.48 -10.37
CA ASP A 111 -18.64 8.10 -9.52
C ASP A 111 -18.98 9.52 -10.02
N GLU A 112 -18.64 10.56 -9.25
CA GLU A 112 -18.87 11.96 -9.62
C GLU A 112 -17.63 12.66 -10.18
N ILE A 113 -16.50 11.97 -10.35
CA ILE A 113 -15.18 12.56 -10.70
C ILE A 113 -14.80 12.26 -12.16
N ASP A 114 -14.62 13.31 -12.98
CA ASP A 114 -14.04 13.17 -14.32
C ASP A 114 -12.53 12.93 -14.20
N THR A 115 -12.05 11.83 -14.78
CA THR A 115 -10.64 11.43 -14.66
C THR A 115 -9.95 11.22 -15.99
N TYR A 116 -8.65 11.53 -16.02
CA TYR A 116 -7.72 11.00 -17.00
C TYR A 116 -7.24 9.61 -16.56
N VAL A 117 -7.14 8.69 -17.51
CA VAL A 117 -6.74 7.30 -17.28
C VAL A 117 -5.35 7.07 -17.87
N PHE A 118 -4.44 6.51 -17.06
CA PHE A 118 -3.09 6.18 -17.50
C PHE A 118 -2.73 4.74 -17.15
N ASP A 119 -2.13 4.03 -18.11
CA ASP A 119 -1.43 2.78 -17.84
C ASP A 119 -0.01 3.09 -17.37
N VAL A 120 0.39 2.45 -16.27
CA VAL A 120 1.69 2.61 -15.62
C VAL A 120 2.35 1.25 -15.56
N ILE A 121 3.49 1.12 -16.24
CA ILE A 121 4.27 -0.12 -16.27
C ILE A 121 5.74 0.17 -15.96
N PRO A 122 6.47 -0.73 -15.28
CA PRO A 122 7.90 -0.55 -15.06
C PRO A 122 8.64 -0.35 -16.38
N ALA A 123 9.52 0.65 -16.44
CA ALA A 123 10.29 0.98 -17.64
C ALA A 123 11.29 -0.11 -18.03
N ARG A 124 11.72 -0.90 -17.03
CA ARG A 124 12.56 -2.09 -17.16
C ARG A 124 11.85 -3.26 -16.48
N PRO A 125 11.98 -4.51 -16.98
CA PRO A 125 11.43 -5.67 -16.32
C PRO A 125 11.95 -5.79 -14.88
N PRO A 126 11.07 -5.86 -13.86
CA PRO A 126 11.48 -6.10 -12.48
C PRO A 126 12.23 -7.42 -12.35
N ASN A 127 13.26 -7.47 -11.51
CA ASN A 127 14.11 -8.65 -11.34
C ASN A 127 13.67 -9.46 -10.11
N PRO A 128 13.17 -10.70 -10.26
CA PRO A 128 12.78 -11.56 -9.12
C PRO A 128 13.89 -11.86 -8.12
N LYS A 129 15.17 -11.61 -8.46
CA LYS A 129 16.29 -11.73 -7.51
C LYS A 129 16.49 -10.48 -6.64
N ARG A 130 15.76 -9.38 -6.92
CA ARG A 130 15.78 -8.10 -6.20
C ARG A 130 14.37 -7.79 -5.69
N MET A 131 13.76 -8.71 -4.94
CA MET A 131 12.38 -8.61 -4.46
C MET A 131 12.09 -7.38 -3.59
N SER A 132 13.11 -6.79 -2.96
CA SER A 132 13.00 -5.54 -2.20
C SER A 132 12.78 -4.31 -3.09
N GLU A 133 13.11 -4.38 -4.38
CA GLU A 133 12.77 -3.34 -5.34
C GLU A 133 11.38 -3.57 -5.87
N ARG A 134 10.41 -3.02 -5.14
CA ARG A 134 8.99 -3.09 -5.46
C ARG A 134 8.65 -2.09 -6.55
N TYR A 135 7.81 -2.53 -7.50
CA TYR A 135 7.27 -1.70 -8.57
C TYR A 135 5.77 -1.92 -8.69
N PHE A 136 5.05 -0.86 -9.02
CA PHE A 136 3.65 -0.94 -9.40
C PHE A 136 3.50 -1.30 -10.88
N GLN A 137 2.55 -2.17 -11.21
CA GLN A 137 2.08 -2.32 -12.58
C GLN A 137 0.55 -2.29 -12.61
N GLY A 138 -0.02 -1.37 -13.37
CA GLY A 138 -1.47 -1.25 -13.48
C GLY A 138 -1.90 0.06 -14.11
N ARG A 139 -3.00 0.60 -13.58
CA ARG A 139 -3.68 1.79 -14.06
C ARG A 139 -3.92 2.76 -12.93
N ILE A 140 -3.82 4.05 -13.24
CA ILE A 140 -4.19 5.15 -12.34
C ILE A 140 -5.27 6.00 -13.00
N TRP A 141 -6.17 6.51 -12.17
CA TRP A 141 -7.19 7.48 -12.54
C TRP A 141 -6.89 8.77 -11.80
N VAL A 142 -6.78 9.85 -12.58
CA VAL A 142 -6.32 11.15 -12.11
C VAL A 142 -7.44 12.14 -12.33
N ASP A 143 -7.86 12.84 -11.28
CA ASP A 143 -8.86 13.90 -11.38
C ASP A 143 -8.46 14.96 -12.41
N THR A 144 -9.41 15.41 -13.23
CA THR A 144 -9.15 16.33 -14.34
C THR A 144 -8.95 17.78 -13.91
N VAL A 145 -9.30 18.14 -12.67
CA VAL A 145 -9.25 19.50 -12.13
C VAL A 145 -7.96 19.72 -11.33
N ASP A 146 -7.78 18.97 -10.25
CA ASP A 146 -6.66 19.05 -9.32
C ASP A 146 -5.43 18.26 -9.81
N LEU A 147 -5.60 17.38 -10.81
CA LEU A 147 -4.52 16.54 -11.36
C LEU A 147 -3.85 15.66 -10.29
N VAL A 148 -4.66 15.06 -9.43
CA VAL A 148 -4.26 14.14 -8.35
C VAL A 148 -4.81 12.75 -8.61
N VAL A 149 -4.10 11.71 -8.19
CA VAL A 149 -4.61 10.33 -8.32
C VAL A 149 -5.78 10.12 -7.34
N VAL A 150 -6.91 9.67 -7.87
CA VAL A 150 -8.13 9.35 -7.07
C VAL A 150 -8.39 7.85 -6.97
N LYS A 151 -7.87 7.07 -7.92
CA LYS A 151 -7.92 5.60 -7.89
C LYS A 151 -6.67 5.00 -8.50
N VAL A 152 -6.23 3.89 -7.93
CA VAL A 152 -5.16 3.01 -8.45
C VAL A 152 -5.74 1.61 -8.59
N ALA A 153 -5.42 0.89 -9.67
CA ALA A 153 -5.73 -0.53 -9.79
C ALA A 153 -4.58 -1.26 -10.46
N GLY A 154 -4.05 -2.30 -9.83
CA GLY A 154 -2.88 -2.99 -10.34
C GLY A 154 -2.34 -4.01 -9.37
N ARG A 155 -1.04 -4.28 -9.44
CA ARG A 155 -0.35 -5.23 -8.57
C ARG A 155 1.09 -4.83 -8.33
N GLY A 156 1.68 -5.38 -7.27
CA GLY A 156 3.11 -5.29 -7.00
C GLY A 156 3.93 -6.30 -7.81
N LEU A 157 5.14 -5.88 -8.18
CA LEU A 157 6.17 -6.69 -8.83
C LEU A 157 7.54 -6.39 -8.19
N PRO A 158 8.53 -7.29 -8.32
CA PRO A 158 8.46 -8.61 -8.95
C PRO A 158 7.74 -9.64 -8.08
N GLU A 159 7.40 -10.76 -8.71
CA GLU A 159 6.97 -11.99 -8.05
C GLU A 159 8.04 -13.06 -8.20
N ASP A 160 8.07 -14.00 -7.26
CA ASP A 160 8.87 -15.22 -7.37
C ASP A 160 7.97 -16.47 -7.20
N ARG A 161 8.59 -17.60 -6.86
CA ARG A 161 7.90 -18.87 -6.64
C ARG A 161 7.01 -18.88 -5.39
N ASN A 162 7.38 -18.13 -4.36
CA ASN A 162 6.77 -18.15 -3.02
C ASN A 162 6.08 -16.83 -2.65
N ASN A 163 6.33 -15.76 -3.40
CA ASN A 163 5.79 -14.42 -3.18
C ASN A 163 4.94 -14.02 -4.40
N LYS A 164 3.63 -13.98 -4.18
CA LYS A 164 2.59 -13.61 -5.15
C LYS A 164 1.77 -12.48 -4.56
N PHE A 165 1.38 -11.51 -5.38
CA PHE A 165 0.68 -10.31 -4.91
C PHE A 165 -0.65 -10.16 -5.63
N PRO A 166 -1.76 -10.00 -4.90
CA PRO A 166 -3.07 -9.91 -5.53
C PRO A 166 -3.20 -8.61 -6.32
N ARG A 167 -4.01 -8.64 -7.38
CA ARG A 167 -4.48 -7.41 -7.99
C ARG A 167 -5.40 -6.69 -7.03
N PHE A 168 -5.11 -5.42 -6.80
CA PHE A 168 -5.85 -4.58 -5.89
C PHE A 168 -6.41 -3.35 -6.61
N GLU A 169 -7.40 -2.74 -5.98
CA GLU A 169 -7.87 -1.39 -6.24
C GLU A 169 -7.73 -0.57 -4.96
N THR A 170 -7.21 0.65 -5.08
CA THR A 170 -7.10 1.60 -3.99
C THR A 170 -7.80 2.89 -4.38
N TRP A 171 -8.70 3.34 -3.52
CA TRP A 171 -9.43 4.60 -3.66
C TRP A 171 -8.83 5.63 -2.71
N ARG A 172 -8.73 6.86 -3.21
CA ARG A 172 -8.35 8.02 -2.42
C ARG A 172 -9.57 8.92 -2.21
N GLU A 173 -9.65 9.49 -1.02
CA GLU A 173 -10.65 10.50 -0.69
C GLU A 173 -9.97 11.82 -0.36
N ASN A 174 -10.75 12.90 -0.48
CA ASN A 174 -10.35 14.24 -0.11
C ASN A 174 -10.52 14.43 1.40
N ILE A 175 -9.41 14.37 2.15
CA ILE A 175 -9.39 14.40 3.62
C ILE A 175 -9.25 15.82 4.18
N ASP A 176 -8.68 16.73 3.39
CA ASP A 176 -8.59 18.16 3.63
C ASP A 176 -8.42 18.85 2.27
N LYS A 177 -8.74 20.14 2.15
CA LYS A 177 -8.81 20.86 0.88
C LYS A 177 -7.58 20.63 -0.01
N GLY A 178 -7.75 19.82 -1.06
CA GLY A 178 -6.70 19.52 -2.05
C GLY A 178 -5.66 18.50 -1.57
N VAL A 179 -6.00 17.71 -0.55
CA VAL A 179 -5.22 16.60 0.00
C VAL A 179 -6.02 15.32 -0.23
N TRP A 180 -5.48 14.43 -1.07
CA TRP A 180 -6.12 13.18 -1.45
C TRP A 180 -5.25 12.00 -1.05
N PHE A 181 -5.71 11.21 -0.07
CA PHE A 181 -4.96 10.06 0.46
C PHE A 181 -5.78 8.77 0.34
N PRO A 182 -5.10 7.61 0.24
CA PRO A 182 -5.76 6.31 0.22
C PRO A 182 -6.59 6.10 1.48
N THR A 183 -7.86 5.73 1.34
CA THR A 183 -8.73 5.39 2.49
C THR A 183 -9.16 3.94 2.47
N TYR A 184 -9.16 3.32 1.27
CA TYR A 184 -9.62 1.97 1.08
C TYR A 184 -8.80 1.27 0.00
N THR A 185 -8.29 0.08 0.31
CA THR A 185 -7.74 -0.86 -0.66
C THR A 185 -8.52 -2.17 -0.59
N TYR A 186 -8.88 -2.71 -1.74
CA TYR A 186 -9.54 -3.99 -1.87
C TYR A 186 -8.83 -4.87 -2.89
N ALA A 187 -8.69 -6.14 -2.58
CA ALA A 187 -8.28 -7.15 -3.55
C ALA A 187 -9.13 -8.41 -3.37
N ASP A 188 -9.48 -9.04 -4.48
CA ASP A 188 -10.12 -10.35 -4.53
C ASP A 188 -9.57 -11.06 -5.76
N ASP A 189 -8.60 -11.95 -5.56
CA ASP A 189 -7.79 -12.52 -6.63
C ASP A 189 -7.34 -13.94 -6.31
N TYR A 190 -6.98 -14.70 -7.34
CA TYR A 190 -6.40 -16.04 -7.20
C TYR A 190 -4.89 -15.99 -7.41
N LEU A 191 -4.16 -16.44 -6.41
CA LEU A 191 -2.70 -16.53 -6.44
C LEU A 191 -2.25 -17.95 -6.72
N ASP A 192 -1.44 -18.12 -7.77
CA ASP A 192 -0.94 -19.42 -8.21
C ASP A 192 0.42 -19.72 -7.56
N PHE A 193 0.41 -20.58 -6.53
CA PHE A 193 1.60 -21.09 -5.86
C PHE A 193 1.92 -22.52 -6.32
N PRO A 194 3.16 -23.00 -6.14
CA PRO A 194 3.53 -24.39 -6.43
C PRO A 194 2.71 -25.44 -5.65
N THR A 195 2.22 -25.06 -4.47
CA THR A 195 1.40 -25.91 -3.60
C THR A 195 -0.07 -25.93 -4.01
N GLY A 196 -0.50 -25.01 -4.88
CA GLY A 196 -1.88 -24.89 -5.33
C GLY A 196 -2.29 -23.43 -5.55
N ARG A 197 -3.44 -23.26 -6.20
CA ARG A 197 -4.08 -21.96 -6.36
C ARG A 197 -4.82 -21.59 -5.08
N VAL A 198 -4.62 -20.38 -4.60
CA VAL A 198 -5.26 -19.87 -3.37
C VAL A 198 -6.09 -18.63 -3.70
N HIS A 199 -7.36 -18.62 -3.30
CA HIS A 199 -8.22 -17.45 -3.39
C HIS A 199 -7.94 -16.53 -2.21
N ILE A 200 -7.55 -15.29 -2.47
CA ILE A 200 -7.25 -14.29 -1.45
C ILE A 200 -8.22 -13.13 -1.56
N ARG A 201 -8.73 -12.70 -0.41
CA ARG A 201 -9.40 -11.41 -0.24
C ARG A 201 -8.57 -10.53 0.70
N MET A 202 -8.29 -9.31 0.29
CA MET A 202 -7.58 -8.33 1.09
C MET A 202 -8.41 -7.06 1.21
N VAL A 203 -8.44 -6.51 2.42
CA VAL A 203 -9.05 -5.23 2.72
C VAL A 203 -8.09 -4.42 3.57
N VAL A 204 -7.76 -3.21 3.12
CA VAL A 204 -7.05 -2.22 3.92
C VAL A 204 -7.98 -1.02 4.09
N ARG A 205 -8.15 -0.58 5.33
CA ARG A 205 -8.84 0.67 5.65
C ARG A 205 -7.88 1.61 6.33
N ILE A 206 -7.81 2.84 5.86
CA ILE A 206 -7.03 3.90 6.50
C ILE A 206 -8.01 4.97 6.96
N THR A 207 -8.07 5.19 8.27
CA THR A 207 -9.05 6.06 8.92
C THR A 207 -8.36 7.03 9.87
N ASP A 208 -9.15 7.97 10.40
CA ASP A 208 -8.71 8.88 11.46
C ASP A 208 -7.49 9.74 11.07
N TYR A 209 -7.44 10.17 9.81
CA TYR A 209 -6.43 11.11 9.32
C TYR A 209 -6.41 12.38 10.17
N ARG A 210 -5.25 12.69 10.76
CA ARG A 210 -5.01 13.91 11.53
C ARG A 210 -3.68 14.52 11.14
N ARG A 211 -3.70 15.79 10.77
CA ARG A 211 -2.48 16.55 10.50
C ARG A 211 -1.75 16.83 11.81
N PHE A 212 -0.47 16.53 11.85
CA PHE A 212 0.46 16.87 12.90
C PHE A 212 1.33 18.04 12.43
N THR A 213 1.49 19.05 13.29
CA THR A 213 2.17 20.32 12.93
C THR A 213 3.58 20.44 13.51
N GLY A 214 4.15 19.39 14.12
CA GLY A 214 5.55 19.36 14.54
C GLY A 214 6.49 18.86 13.44
N GLU A 215 7.76 19.25 13.47
CA GLU A 215 8.79 18.73 12.57
C GLU A 215 9.06 17.26 12.91
N ILE A 216 8.85 16.36 11.93
CA ILE A 216 9.13 14.93 12.07
C ILE A 216 10.36 14.62 11.21
N GLU A 217 11.47 14.21 11.84
CA GLU A 217 12.55 13.53 11.13
C GLU A 217 12.12 12.07 10.89
N ILE A 218 11.86 11.71 9.63
CA ILE A 218 11.54 10.33 9.26
C ILE A 218 12.85 9.59 9.03
N ILE A 219 13.14 8.62 9.89
CA ILE A 219 14.14 7.58 9.61
C ILE A 219 13.43 6.53 8.75
N ASP A 220 13.94 6.31 7.54
CA ASP A 220 13.46 5.27 6.62
C ASP A 220 13.91 3.90 7.13
N GLU A 221 13.34 3.43 8.24
CA GLU A 221 13.61 2.09 8.79
C GLU A 221 12.78 1.05 8.04
N GLY A 222 13.24 0.72 6.84
CA GLY A 222 12.87 -0.53 6.20
C GLY A 222 13.46 -1.72 6.94
N GLU A 223 12.81 -2.19 8.01
CA GLU A 223 12.78 -3.60 8.47
C GLU A 223 12.00 -3.72 9.80
N PRO A 224 10.90 -4.51 9.88
CA PRO A 224 10.36 -4.89 11.17
C PRO A 224 11.28 -5.95 11.81
N VAL A 225 12.05 -5.55 12.81
CA VAL A 225 12.75 -6.49 13.69
C VAL A 225 11.70 -7.27 14.49
N PRO A 226 11.64 -8.61 14.42
CA PRO A 226 10.78 -9.38 15.31
C PRO A 226 11.40 -9.34 16.72
N LYS A 227 10.81 -8.54 17.62
CA LYS A 227 11.12 -8.63 19.05
C LYS A 227 10.51 -9.91 19.61
N THR A 228 11.33 -10.95 19.75
CA THR A 228 11.00 -12.15 20.53
C THR A 228 10.71 -11.74 21.98
N PRO A 229 9.64 -12.25 22.64
CA PRO A 229 9.42 -11.99 24.05
C PRO A 229 10.58 -12.59 24.88
N PRO A 230 11.06 -11.90 25.93
CA PRO A 230 12.09 -12.45 26.81
C PRO A 230 11.58 -13.71 27.53
N PRO A 231 12.43 -14.73 27.75
CA PRO A 231 12.02 -15.96 28.40
C PRO A 231 11.59 -15.72 29.87
N PRO A 232 10.62 -16.49 30.39
CA PRO A 232 10.14 -16.33 31.75
C PRO A 232 11.24 -16.60 32.77
N LYS A 233 11.44 -15.66 33.70
CA LYS A 233 12.39 -15.80 34.82
C LYS A 233 11.98 -16.97 35.70
N SER A 234 12.83 -17.98 35.79
CA SER A 234 12.72 -19.08 36.76
C SER A 234 12.84 -18.55 38.19
N LYS A 235 11.87 -18.85 39.05
CA LYS A 235 11.96 -18.61 40.50
C LYS A 235 12.97 -19.57 41.15
N PRO A 236 13.73 -19.16 42.18
CA PRO A 236 14.59 -20.07 42.93
C PRO A 236 13.76 -21.08 43.73
N LYS A 237 14.20 -22.34 43.76
CA LYS A 237 13.65 -23.37 44.66
C LYS A 237 14.19 -23.16 46.10
N PRO A 238 13.44 -23.63 47.12
CA PRO A 238 13.77 -23.44 48.53
C PRO A 238 14.98 -24.23 48.99
#